data_AF-A0A7V6DDB3-F1
#
_entry.id   AF-A0A7V6DDB3-F1
#
_cell.length_a   1.000
_cell.length_b   1.000
_cell.length_c   1.000
_cell.angle_alpha   90.00
_cell.angle_beta   90.00
_cell.angle_gamma   90.00
#
_symmetry.space_group_name_H-M   'P 1'
#
loop_
_entity.id
_entity.type
_entity.pdbx_description
1 polymer ?
#
loop_
_entity_poly.entity_id
_entity_poly.type
_entity_poly.pdbx_seq_one_letter_code
_entity_poly.pdbx_strand_id
1 'polypeptide(L)' 'MQHASIIHDLQRIVGEKGVLYDPIELLPYECDAYSMEKALPHAVVFPTDTEQVRQIVQLCHRLGLP' A
#
# COMPACT_ATOMS: atom_id res chain seq x y z
N MET A 1 4.02 -2.72 -15.77
CA MET A 1 4.90 -3.86 -15.38
C MET A 1 5.58 -3.68 -14.01
N GLN A 2 5.69 -2.46 -13.44
CA GLN A 2 6.28 -2.24 -12.10
C GLN A 2 5.34 -2.54 -10.91
N HIS A 3 4.01 -2.55 -11.10
CA HIS A 3 3.07 -2.67 -9.96
C HIS A 3 2.96 -4.09 -9.40
N ALA A 4 3.05 -5.12 -10.26
CA ALA A 4 2.91 -6.50 -9.81
C ALA A 4 4.03 -6.91 -8.84
N SER A 5 5.24 -6.38 -8.99
CA SER A 5 6.36 -6.73 -8.10
C SER A 5 6.16 -6.16 -6.70
N ILE A 6 5.67 -4.92 -6.57
CA ILE A 6 5.49 -4.32 -5.26
C ILE A 6 4.33 -4.94 -4.48
N ILE A 7 3.22 -5.30 -5.13
CA ILE A 7 2.12 -6.00 -4.44
C ILE A 7 2.63 -7.30 -3.84
N HIS A 8 3.39 -8.08 -4.60
CA HIS A 8 3.97 -9.32 -4.09
C HIS A 8 4.96 -9.08 -2.94
N ASP A 9 5.80 -8.05 -3.02
CA ASP A 9 6.73 -7.69 -1.92
C ASP A 9 5.99 -7.26 -0.65
N LEU A 10 4.90 -6.50 -0.78
CA LEU A 10 4.03 -6.13 0.34
C LEU A 10 3.34 -7.37 0.93
N GLN A 11 2.81 -8.26 0.09
CA GLN A 11 2.17 -9.50 0.53
C GLN A 11 3.15 -10.43 1.29
N ARG A 12 4.44 -10.39 0.98
CA ARG A 12 5.46 -11.12 1.77
C ARG A 12 5.65 -10.57 3.18
N ILE A 13 5.32 -9.29 3.41
CA ILE A 13 5.46 -8.64 4.72
C ILE A 13 4.18 -8.81 5.55
N VAL A 14 3.01 -8.49 4.97
CA VAL A 14 1.72 -8.45 5.70
C VAL A 14 0.77 -9.60 5.38
N GLY A 15 1.17 -10.53 4.51
CA GLY A 15 0.32 -11.61 4.00
C GLY A 15 -0.62 -11.16 2.88
N GLU A 16 -1.21 -12.13 2.17
CA GLU A 16 -2.08 -11.85 1.01
C GLU A 16 -3.28 -10.97 1.35
N LYS A 17 -3.91 -11.21 2.52
CA LYS A 17 -5.07 -10.45 3.00
C LYS A 17 -4.70 -9.10 3.60
N GLY A 18 -3.41 -8.84 3.80
CA GLY A 18 -2.91 -7.58 4.35
C GLY A 18 -2.71 -6.49 3.31
N VAL A 19 -3.01 -6.75 2.02
CA VAL A 19 -2.80 -5.80 0.93
C VAL A 19 -4.08 -5.65 0.10
N LEU A 20 -4.59 -4.42 -0.01
CA LEU A 20 -5.58 -4.04 -1.01
C LEU A 20 -4.88 -3.46 -2.22
N TYR A 21 -5.30 -3.90 -3.40
CA TYR A 21 -4.80 -3.40 -4.68
C TYR A 21 -5.86 -3.47 -5.80
N ASP A 22 -7.09 -3.90 -5.47
CA ASP A 22 -8.22 -3.78 -6.39
C ASP A 22 -8.64 -2.29 -6.48
N PRO A 23 -8.75 -1.71 -7.69
CA PRO A 23 -9.07 -0.30 -7.84
C PRO A 23 -10.38 0.14 -7.18
N ILE A 24 -11.39 -0.73 -7.08
CA ILE A 24 -12.67 -0.44 -6.45
C ILE A 24 -12.53 -0.41 -4.93
N GLU A 25 -11.78 -1.37 -4.36
CA GLU A 25 -11.51 -1.43 -2.92
C GLU A 25 -10.62 -0.27 -2.44
N LEU A 26 -9.87 0.37 -3.35
CA LEU A 26 -9.02 1.51 -3.06
C LEU A 26 -9.77 2.86 -3.08
N LEU A 27 -10.97 2.94 -3.66
CA LEU A 27 -11.74 4.19 -3.74
C LEU A 27 -11.94 4.89 -2.38
N PRO A 28 -12.20 4.19 -1.26
CA PRO A 28 -12.32 4.84 0.04
C PRO A 28 -11.05 5.55 0.52
N TYR A 29 -9.89 5.23 -0.07
CA TYR A 29 -8.58 5.77 0.29
C TYR A 29 -8.09 6.84 -0.70
N GLU A 30 -8.92 7.28 -1.64
CA GLU A 30 -8.54 8.30 -2.63
C GLU A 30 -8.39 9.71 -2.03
N CYS A 31 -8.98 9.97 -0.87
CA CYS A 31 -8.91 11.26 -0.18
C CYS A 31 -9.07 11.10 1.35
N ASP A 32 -8.70 12.12 2.11
CA ASP A 32 -8.73 12.18 3.58
C ASP A 32 -9.96 12.95 4.11
N ALA A 33 -11.13 12.70 3.50
CA ALA A 33 -12.36 13.48 3.66
C ALA A 33 -12.33 14.89 3.05
N TYR A 34 -11.22 15.31 2.42
CA TYR A 34 -11.19 16.46 1.54
C TYR A 34 -11.49 16.06 0.08
N SER A 35 -12.77 15.87 -0.26
CA SER A 35 -13.20 15.27 -1.54
C SER A 35 -12.83 16.04 -2.81
N MET A 36 -12.32 17.28 -2.69
CA MET A 36 -11.84 18.05 -3.84
C MET A 36 -10.45 17.60 -4.31
N GLU A 37 -9.63 17.07 -3.41
CA GLU A 37 -8.29 16.57 -3.70
C GLU A 37 -8.30 15.04 -3.64
N LYS A 38 -8.04 14.43 -4.79
CA LYS A 38 -8.09 12.97 -4.94
C LYS A 38 -6.76 12.46 -5.48
N ALA A 39 -6.23 11.44 -4.83
CA ALA A 39 -5.06 10.71 -5.26
C ALA A 39 -5.27 9.22 -4.96
N LEU A 40 -5.66 8.45 -5.98
CA LEU A 40 -5.85 7.00 -5.82
C LEU A 40 -4.49 6.33 -5.56
N PRO A 41 -4.30 5.62 -4.44
CA PRO A 41 -3.05 4.92 -4.17
C PRO A 41 -2.89 3.68 -5.08
N HIS A 42 -1.67 3.14 -5.16
CA HIS A 42 -1.42 1.86 -5.84
C HIS A 42 -1.76 0.65 -4.98
N ALA A 43 -1.70 0.81 -3.65
CA ALA A 43 -2.02 -0.22 -2.67
C ALA A 43 -2.30 0.40 -1.30
N VAL A 44 -3.03 -0.34 -0.45
CA VAL A 44 -3.20 -0.06 0.98
C VAL A 44 -2.79 -1.31 1.75
N VAL A 45 -2.06 -1.14 2.85
CA VAL A 45 -1.55 -2.25 3.66
C VAL A 45 -2.05 -2.21 5.10
N PHE A 46 -2.30 -3.38 5.68
CA PHE A 46 -2.81 -3.56 7.05
C PHE A 46 -1.80 -4.32 7.93
N PRO A 47 -0.72 -3.67 8.38
CA PRO A 47 0.24 -4.28 9.29
C PRO A 47 -0.40 -4.54 10.66
N THR A 48 -0.02 -5.64 11.30
CA THR A 48 -0.49 -6.07 12.62
C THR A 48 0.54 -5.88 13.73
N ASP A 49 1.78 -5.53 13.37
CA ASP A 49 2.88 -5.27 14.30
C ASP A 49 3.87 -4.22 13.76
N THR A 50 4.75 -3.77 14.66
CA THR A 50 5.76 -2.74 14.36
C THR A 50 6.85 -3.20 13.39
N GLU A 51 7.17 -4.49 13.37
CA GLU A 51 8.23 -5.01 12.48
C GLU A 51 7.75 -5.00 11.03
N GLN A 52 6.47 -5.30 10.78
CA GLN A 52 5.86 -5.14 9.46
C GLN A 52 5.89 -3.68 8.99
N VAL A 53 5.54 -2.72 9.85
CA VAL A 53 5.62 -1.28 9.53
C VAL A 53 7.04 -0.90 9.12
N ARG A 54 8.04 -1.33 9.90
CA ARG A 54 9.47 -1.08 9.61
C ARG A 54 9.85 -1.63 8.23
N GLN A 55 9.47 -2.86 7.92
CA GLN A 55 9.79 -3.50 6.63
C GLN A 55 9.13 -2.78 5.45
N ILE A 56 7.88 -2.33 5.61
CA ILE A 56 7.16 -1.55 4.59
C ILE A 56 7.89 -0.23 4.31
N VAL A 57 8.24 0.54 5.35
CA VAL A 57 8.94 1.83 5.18
C VAL A 57 10.30 1.63 4.52
N GLN A 58 11.05 0.58 4.89
CA GLN A 58 12.32 0.25 4.24
C GLN A 58 12.16 -0.13 2.77
N LEU A 59 11.09 -0.84 2.42
CA LEU A 59 10.75 -1.18 1.04
C LEU A 59 10.42 0.09 0.24
N CYS A 60 9.55 0.96 0.74
CA CYS A 60 9.20 2.23 0.10
C CYS A 60 10.45 3.10 -0.14
N HIS A 61 11.28 3.26 0.88
CA HIS A 61 12.53 4.02 0.77
C HIS A 61 13.48 3.44 -0.30
N ARG A 62 13.66 2.11 -0.34
CA ARG A 62 14.51 1.45 -1.35
C ARG A 62 14.00 1.68 -2.78
N LEU A 63 12.68 1.74 -2.95
CA LEU A 63 12.02 1.91 -4.24
C LEU A 63 11.80 3.39 -4.61
N GLY A 64 12.15 4.33 -3.73
CA GLY A 64 11.91 5.76 -3.95
C GLY A 64 10.43 6.14 -3.96
N LEU A 65 9.62 5.40 -3.21
CA LEU A 65 8.19 5.70 -3.04
C LEU A 65 7.99 6.71 -1.91
N PRO A 66 6.98 7.60 -2.06
CA PRO A 66 6.63 8.57 -1.03
C PRO A 66 6.19 7.90 0.28
#